data_AF-A0A3B3BVB9-F1
#
_entry.id   AF-A0A3B3BVB9-F1
#
_cell.length_a   1.000
_cell.length_b   1.000
_cell.length_c   1.000
_cell.angle_alpha   90.00
_cell.angle_beta   90.00
_cell.angle_gamma   90.00
#
_symmetry.space_group_name_H-M   'P 1'
#
loop_
_entity.id
_entity.type
_entity.pdbx_description
1 polymer ?
#
loop_
_entity_poly.entity_id
_entity_poly.type
_entity_poly.pdbx_seq_one_letter_code
_entity_poly.pdbx_strand_id
1 'polypeptide(L)'
;ILGNINSMNCKDLNKKSYFFYFVRSRKQNMFFMQKTHSVEAVNFWKLQWSDCSYVSNGTSHSAGVMVLLNTFPGKVIIHFGDIDGLWLVLITELDGDIFILVYIYVSGLFIIGGDFNLILDLWLDRTPPRAQFDCWRVKNPVTRQYTWFNASGNGQSSRLDYWELEISSDLLHEVLNISAECLLDAVADFH
;
A
#
# COMPACT_ATOMS: atom_id res chain seq x y z
N ILE A 1 3.91 1.44 -6.30
CA ILE A 1 3.30 0.32 -7.07
C ILE A 1 1.78 0.33 -6.91
N LEU A 2 1.26 0.55 -5.70
CA LEU A 2 -0.17 0.43 -5.39
C LEU A 2 -0.81 1.81 -5.17
N GLY A 3 -2.07 1.99 -5.56
CA GLY A 3 -2.89 3.16 -5.21
C GLY A 3 -4.24 2.70 -4.66
N ASN A 4 -4.84 3.47 -3.75
CA ASN A 4 -6.18 3.21 -3.20
C ASN A 4 -7.10 4.42 -3.42
N ILE A 5 -8.27 4.20 -4.02
CA ILE A 5 -9.18 5.26 -4.49
C ILE A 5 -10.64 4.89 -4.23
N ASN A 6 -11.36 5.75 -3.52
CA ASN A 6 -12.79 5.57 -3.28
C ASN A 6 -13.64 6.14 -4.44
N SER A 7 -14.48 5.33 -5.08
CA SER A 7 -15.20 5.69 -6.33
C SER A 7 -16.58 6.32 -6.17
N MET A 8 -17.07 6.48 -4.93
CA MET A 8 -18.48 6.78 -4.63
C MET A 8 -19.05 8.10 -5.21
N ASN A 9 -18.22 8.94 -5.86
CA ASN A 9 -18.65 10.23 -6.43
C ASN A 9 -18.79 10.26 -7.97
N CYS A 10 -18.68 9.12 -8.66
CA CYS A 10 -18.79 9.04 -10.12
C CYS A 10 -20.16 8.49 -10.59
N LYS A 11 -21.25 9.22 -10.31
CA LYS A 11 -22.59 8.88 -10.86
C LYS A 11 -22.75 9.36 -12.32
N ASP A 12 -22.18 10.51 -12.67
CA ASP A 12 -22.29 11.11 -14.01
C ASP A 12 -21.25 10.55 -15.01
N LEU A 13 -21.64 10.36 -16.27
CA LEU A 13 -20.76 9.86 -17.34
C LEU A 13 -19.52 10.73 -17.57
N ASN A 14 -19.67 12.06 -17.58
CA ASN A 14 -18.54 12.97 -17.75
C ASN A 14 -17.53 12.85 -16.60
N LYS A 15 -18.01 12.72 -15.35
CA LYS A 15 -17.15 12.52 -14.18
C LYS A 15 -16.41 11.18 -14.24
N LYS A 16 -17.04 10.12 -14.78
CA LYS A 16 -16.41 8.80 -14.96
C LYS A 16 -15.23 8.85 -15.95
N SER A 17 -15.34 9.58 -17.05
CA SER A 17 -14.22 9.70 -18.01
C SER A 17 -13.05 10.49 -17.41
N TYR A 18 -13.33 11.60 -16.72
CA TYR A 18 -12.30 12.35 -15.99
C TYR A 18 -11.65 11.54 -14.88
N PHE A 19 -12.43 10.71 -14.19
CA PHE A 19 -11.92 9.79 -13.18
C PHE A 19 -10.83 8.89 -13.77
N PHE A 20 -11.11 8.18 -14.87
CA PHE A 20 -10.12 7.28 -15.46
C PHE A 20 -8.89 8.01 -16.01
N TYR A 21 -9.06 9.24 -16.50
CA TYR A 21 -7.93 10.09 -16.88
C TYR A 21 -7.06 10.44 -15.66
N PHE A 22 -7.69 10.88 -14.57
CA PHE A 22 -7.01 11.20 -13.32
C PHE A 22 -6.26 9.99 -12.76
N VAL A 23 -6.91 8.82 -12.66
CA VAL A 23 -6.28 7.59 -12.18
C VAL A 23 -5.08 7.21 -13.05
N ARG A 24 -5.19 7.30 -14.38
CA ARG A 24 -4.05 7.04 -15.29
C ARG A 24 -2.91 8.05 -15.17
N SER A 25 -3.20 9.29 -14.79
CA SER A 25 -2.15 10.30 -14.58
C SER A 25 -1.24 9.94 -13.38
N ARG A 26 -1.71 9.04 -12.51
CA ARG A 26 -0.97 8.53 -11.36
C ARG A 26 0.04 7.45 -11.82
N LYS A 27 1.28 7.52 -11.32
CA LYS A 27 2.40 6.61 -11.66
C LYS A 27 2.34 5.25 -10.92
N GLN A 28 1.13 4.76 -10.66
CA GLN A 28 0.90 3.52 -9.94
C GLN A 28 0.53 2.43 -10.94
N ASN A 29 0.91 1.20 -10.60
CA ASN A 29 0.73 0.05 -11.47
C ASN A 29 -0.52 -0.77 -11.15
N MET A 30 -1.06 -0.58 -9.95
CA MET A 30 -2.29 -1.24 -9.52
C MET A 30 -3.10 -0.29 -8.64
N PHE A 31 -4.39 -0.17 -8.91
CA PHE A 31 -5.31 0.67 -8.16
C PHE A 31 -6.41 -0.17 -7.52
N PHE A 32 -6.60 -0.01 -6.22
CA PHE A 32 -7.70 -0.59 -5.46
C PHE A 32 -8.84 0.40 -5.36
N MET A 33 -10.06 -0.05 -5.64
CA MET A 33 -11.24 0.79 -5.68
C MET A 33 -12.39 0.20 -4.89
N GLN A 34 -13.01 1.00 -4.05
CA GLN A 34 -14.17 0.63 -3.22
C GLN A 34 -15.39 1.47 -3.57
N LYS A 35 -16.57 0.88 -3.29
CA LYS A 35 -17.89 1.49 -3.51
C LYS A 35 -18.13 1.79 -4.99
N THR A 36 -17.87 0.78 -5.83
CA THR A 36 -17.99 0.88 -7.27
C THR A 36 -19.44 0.85 -7.76
N HIS A 37 -20.38 0.32 -6.96
CA HIS A 37 -21.80 0.18 -7.32
C HIS A 37 -21.98 -0.39 -8.74
N SER A 38 -21.12 -1.35 -9.09
CA SER A 38 -20.71 -1.58 -10.49
C SER A 38 -21.57 -2.56 -11.27
N VAL A 39 -22.60 -3.18 -10.68
CA VAL A 39 -23.37 -4.27 -11.30
C VAL A 39 -23.87 -3.94 -12.72
N GLU A 40 -24.37 -2.72 -12.95
CA GLU A 40 -24.88 -2.31 -14.27
C GLU A 40 -23.82 -1.66 -15.16
N ALA A 41 -22.65 -1.31 -14.60
CA ALA A 41 -21.64 -0.51 -15.27
C ALA A 41 -20.32 -1.27 -15.54
N VAL A 42 -20.12 -2.51 -15.05
CA VAL A 42 -18.85 -3.24 -15.20
C VAL A 42 -18.32 -3.21 -16.63
N ASN A 43 -19.18 -3.44 -17.63
CA ASN A 43 -18.78 -3.42 -19.04
C ASN A 43 -18.33 -2.04 -19.50
N PHE A 44 -19.00 -0.98 -19.05
CA PHE A 44 -18.57 0.40 -19.33
C PHE A 44 -17.21 0.69 -18.69
N TRP A 45 -16.99 0.30 -17.44
CA TRP A 45 -15.74 0.52 -16.73
C TRP A 45 -14.58 -0.26 -17.36
N LYS A 46 -14.84 -1.51 -17.76
CA LYS A 46 -13.91 -2.34 -18.55
C LYS A 46 -13.60 -1.76 -19.92
N LEU A 47 -14.54 -1.05 -20.55
CA LEU A 47 -14.30 -0.39 -21.85
C LEU A 47 -13.46 0.88 -21.71
N GLN A 48 -13.64 1.64 -20.62
CA GLN A 48 -12.85 2.86 -20.36
C GLN A 48 -11.43 2.55 -19.85
N TRP A 49 -11.29 1.42 -19.16
CA TRP A 49 -10.01 0.92 -18.68
C TRP A 49 -9.37 0.01 -19.72
N SER A 50 -8.22 0.41 -20.27
CA SER A 50 -7.59 -0.27 -21.42
C SER A 50 -6.72 -1.46 -21.02
N ASP A 51 -6.67 -1.76 -19.73
CA ASP A 51 -5.86 -2.82 -19.15
C ASP A 51 -6.77 -3.75 -18.32
N CYS A 52 -6.19 -4.73 -17.65
CA CYS A 52 -6.91 -5.72 -16.88
C CYS A 52 -7.59 -5.09 -15.65
N SER A 53 -8.81 -5.54 -15.40
CA SER A 53 -9.60 -5.14 -14.23
C SER A 53 -10.29 -6.37 -13.62
N TYR A 54 -10.21 -6.46 -12.29
CA TYR A 54 -10.78 -7.54 -11.49
C TYR A 54 -11.80 -6.95 -10.54
N VAL A 55 -12.99 -7.55 -10.46
CA VAL A 55 -14.12 -6.96 -9.74
C VAL A 55 -14.73 -8.01 -8.85
N SER A 56 -15.01 -7.65 -7.59
CA SER A 56 -15.95 -8.35 -6.72
C SER A 56 -17.16 -7.44 -6.55
N ASN A 57 -18.31 -7.85 -7.09
CA ASN A 57 -19.53 -7.04 -7.05
C ASN A 57 -20.42 -7.49 -5.89
N GLY A 58 -20.98 -6.52 -5.16
CA GLY A 58 -22.11 -6.75 -4.27
C GLY A 58 -23.42 -6.56 -5.02
N THR A 59 -24.28 -5.66 -4.51
CA THR A 59 -25.54 -5.31 -5.19
C THR A 59 -25.38 -4.07 -6.07
N SER A 60 -26.38 -3.76 -6.90
CA SER A 60 -26.40 -2.51 -7.69
C SER A 60 -26.40 -1.25 -6.81
N HIS A 61 -26.76 -1.36 -5.53
CA HIS A 61 -26.93 -0.23 -4.62
C HIS A 61 -25.94 -0.23 -3.44
N SER A 62 -25.17 -1.30 -3.24
CA SER A 62 -24.25 -1.42 -2.11
C SER A 62 -23.01 -2.24 -2.46
N ALA A 63 -21.90 -1.87 -1.80
CA ALA A 63 -20.60 -2.54 -1.90
C ALA A 63 -20.03 -2.57 -3.33
N GLY A 64 -19.03 -3.41 -3.54
CA GLY A 64 -18.27 -3.47 -4.78
C GLY A 64 -16.84 -3.00 -4.57
N VAL A 65 -15.92 -3.91 -4.86
CA VAL A 65 -14.49 -3.65 -4.92
C VAL A 65 -13.95 -3.99 -6.30
N MET A 66 -12.97 -3.21 -6.76
CA MET A 66 -12.32 -3.42 -8.04
C MET A 66 -10.83 -3.17 -7.92
N VAL A 67 -10.04 -3.99 -8.61
CA VAL A 67 -8.62 -3.79 -8.82
C VAL A 67 -8.39 -3.47 -10.29
N LEU A 68 -7.76 -2.35 -10.56
CA LEU A 68 -7.37 -1.89 -11.90
C LEU A 68 -5.86 -2.01 -12.07
N LEU A 69 -5.39 -2.75 -13.08
CA LEU A 69 -3.97 -2.77 -13.42
C LEU A 69 -3.63 -1.63 -14.38
N ASN A 70 -2.41 -1.12 -14.30
CA ASN A 70 -1.90 -0.11 -15.22
C ASN A 70 -0.42 -0.41 -15.48
N THR A 71 -0.10 -0.98 -16.63
CA THR A 71 1.28 -1.39 -16.95
C THR A 71 1.93 -2.16 -15.81
N PHE A 72 1.17 -3.06 -15.19
CA PHE A 72 1.66 -3.88 -14.08
C PHE A 72 2.80 -4.78 -14.57
N PRO A 73 4.00 -4.71 -13.97
CA PRO A 73 5.17 -5.45 -14.46
C PRO A 73 5.06 -6.96 -14.23
N GLY A 74 4.16 -7.38 -13.33
CA GLY A 74 3.90 -8.79 -13.04
C GLY A 74 2.71 -9.36 -13.80
N LYS A 75 2.28 -10.55 -13.37
CA LYS A 75 1.14 -11.27 -13.92
C LYS A 75 0.17 -11.67 -12.82
N VAL A 76 -1.13 -11.48 -13.05
CA VAL A 76 -2.16 -12.08 -12.19
C VAL A 76 -2.38 -13.53 -12.62
N ILE A 77 -2.10 -14.46 -11.71
CA ILE A 77 -2.27 -15.90 -11.94
C ILE A 77 -3.74 -16.28 -11.71
N ILE A 78 -4.28 -15.90 -10.55
CA ILE A 78 -5.63 -16.26 -10.11
C ILE A 78 -6.25 -15.05 -9.41
N HIS A 79 -7.57 -14.87 -9.57
CA HIS A 79 -8.34 -13.93 -8.76
C HIS A 79 -9.67 -14.55 -8.36
N PHE A 80 -10.16 -14.18 -7.18
CA PHE A 80 -11.49 -14.55 -6.69
C PHE A 80 -11.96 -13.54 -5.65
N GLY A 81 -13.27 -13.34 -5.55
CA GLY A 81 -13.88 -12.40 -4.62
C GLY A 81 -15.13 -13.01 -3.98
N ASP A 82 -15.70 -12.30 -3.02
CA ASP A 82 -16.98 -12.68 -2.44
C ASP A 82 -18.18 -12.30 -3.29
N ILE A 83 -19.32 -12.91 -2.96
CA ILE A 83 -20.60 -12.58 -3.58
C ILE A 83 -21.16 -11.22 -3.13
N ASP A 84 -20.69 -10.70 -2.00
CA ASP A 84 -21.18 -9.45 -1.40
C ASP A 84 -20.33 -8.23 -1.81
N GLY A 85 -19.24 -8.42 -2.55
CA GLY A 85 -18.37 -7.35 -3.03
C GLY A 85 -17.61 -6.61 -1.92
N LEU A 86 -17.30 -7.29 -0.82
CA LEU A 86 -16.54 -6.78 0.31
C LEU A 86 -15.05 -7.12 0.20
N TRP A 87 -14.67 -8.16 -0.53
CA TRP A 87 -13.26 -8.48 -0.71
C TRP A 87 -12.93 -9.11 -2.06
N LEU A 88 -11.66 -8.96 -2.44
CA LEU A 88 -11.11 -9.48 -3.68
C LEU A 88 -9.66 -9.91 -3.43
N VAL A 89 -9.35 -11.15 -3.77
CA VAL A 89 -8.01 -11.73 -3.67
C VAL A 89 -7.41 -11.87 -5.07
N LEU A 90 -6.17 -11.41 -5.23
CA LEU A 90 -5.35 -11.64 -6.42
C LEU A 90 -4.09 -12.39 -6.00
N ILE A 91 -3.80 -13.50 -6.68
CA ILE A 91 -2.51 -14.18 -6.62
C ILE A 91 -1.70 -13.71 -7.83
N THR A 92 -0.58 -13.05 -7.58
CA THR A 92 0.22 -12.40 -8.62
C THR A 92 1.67 -12.86 -8.58
N GLU A 93 2.28 -13.02 -9.73
CA GLU A 93 3.71 -13.24 -9.89
C GLU A 93 4.37 -11.91 -10.25
N LEU A 94 5.42 -11.53 -9.52
CA LEU A 94 6.24 -10.36 -9.82
C LEU A 94 7.69 -10.71 -9.55
N ASP A 95 8.55 -10.51 -10.57
CA ASP A 95 9.99 -10.79 -10.50
C ASP A 95 10.37 -12.22 -10.02
N GLY A 96 9.49 -13.19 -10.31
CA GLY A 96 9.65 -14.60 -9.93
C GLY A 96 9.06 -14.96 -8.56
N ASP A 97 8.61 -13.97 -7.79
CA ASP A 97 7.97 -14.15 -6.49
C ASP A 97 6.44 -14.13 -6.59
N ILE A 98 5.80 -14.96 -5.78
CA ILE A 98 4.34 -15.05 -5.69
C ILE A 98 3.85 -14.19 -4.53
N PHE A 99 2.98 -13.23 -4.84
CA PHE A 99 2.30 -12.36 -3.89
C PHE A 99 0.81 -12.70 -3.83
N ILE A 100 0.25 -12.69 -2.61
CA ILE A 100 -1.18 -12.80 -2.39
C ILE A 100 -1.66 -11.42 -1.92
N LEU A 101 -2.42 -10.75 -2.78
CA LEU A 101 -2.99 -9.43 -2.55
C LEU A 101 -4.44 -9.62 -2.12
N VAL A 102 -4.73 -9.32 -0.86
CA VAL A 102 -6.08 -9.39 -0.30
C VAL A 102 -6.60 -7.96 -0.14
N TYR A 103 -7.59 -7.59 -0.95
CA TYR A 103 -8.25 -6.30 -0.83
C TYR A 103 -9.58 -6.44 -0.10
N ILE A 104 -9.77 -5.66 0.95
CA ILE A 104 -10.91 -5.78 1.86
C ILE A 104 -11.55 -4.40 2.07
N TYR A 105 -12.85 -4.35 1.90
CA TYR A 105 -13.71 -3.20 2.11
C TYR A 105 -14.93 -3.63 2.94
N VAL A 106 -14.89 -3.35 4.24
CA VAL A 106 -15.93 -3.75 5.19
C VAL A 106 -16.46 -2.53 5.94
N SER A 107 -17.78 -2.41 6.05
CA SER A 107 -18.46 -1.32 6.78
C SER A 107 -19.02 -1.75 8.15
N GLY A 108 -18.49 -2.84 8.71
CA GLY A 108 -18.94 -3.46 9.95
C GLY A 108 -17.79 -4.16 10.68
N LEU A 109 -18.11 -5.10 11.57
CA LEU A 109 -17.10 -5.86 12.30
C LEU A 109 -16.42 -6.88 11.37
N PHE A 110 -15.09 -6.81 11.32
CA PHE A 110 -14.26 -7.74 10.57
C PHE A 110 -13.15 -8.26 11.49
N ILE A 111 -12.97 -9.59 11.52
CA ILE A 111 -11.95 -10.23 12.34
C ILE A 111 -11.00 -10.95 11.38
N ILE A 112 -9.74 -10.53 11.42
CA ILE A 112 -8.63 -11.22 10.77
C ILE A 112 -7.84 -11.92 11.88
N GLY A 113 -7.52 -13.20 11.68
CA GLY A 113 -6.71 -13.98 12.61
C GLY A 113 -5.86 -15.00 11.87
N GLY A 114 -4.70 -15.31 12.42
CA GLY A 114 -3.72 -16.21 11.82
C GLY A 114 -2.36 -16.05 12.47
N ASP A 115 -1.43 -16.90 12.06
CA ASP A 115 0.00 -16.73 12.35
C ASP A 115 0.63 -15.95 11.19
N PHE A 116 0.71 -14.63 11.34
CA PHE A 116 1.24 -13.74 10.30
C PHE A 116 2.77 -13.73 10.25
N ASN A 117 3.43 -14.35 11.23
CA ASN A 117 4.88 -14.27 11.42
C ASN A 117 5.40 -12.81 11.30
N LEU A 118 4.58 -11.86 11.75
CA LEU A 118 4.82 -10.42 11.67
C LEU A 118 4.96 -9.89 13.09
N ILE A 119 6.04 -9.15 13.32
CA ILE A 119 6.24 -8.36 14.53
C ILE A 119 5.72 -6.97 14.20
N LEU A 120 4.53 -6.62 14.71
CA LEU A 120 3.89 -5.33 14.43
C LEU A 120 4.66 -4.18 15.07
N ASP A 121 5.12 -4.39 16.29
CA ASP A 121 5.96 -3.47 17.02
C ASP A 121 7.25 -4.18 17.51
N LEU A 122 8.39 -3.78 16.94
CA LEU A 122 9.71 -4.35 17.25
C LEU A 122 10.17 -4.13 18.70
N TRP A 123 9.51 -3.22 19.42
CA TRP A 123 9.74 -2.93 20.82
C TRP A 123 8.80 -3.72 21.75
N LEU A 124 7.51 -3.76 21.46
CA LEU A 124 6.51 -4.42 22.30
C LEU A 124 6.42 -5.93 22.06
N ASP A 125 6.56 -6.36 20.81
CA ASP A 125 6.24 -7.72 20.39
C ASP A 125 7.48 -8.62 20.25
N ARG A 126 8.65 -8.18 20.74
CA ARG A 126 9.91 -8.93 20.65
C ARG A 126 10.73 -8.87 21.95
N THR A 127 11.34 -9.99 22.32
CA THR A 127 12.32 -10.05 23.43
C THR A 127 13.62 -10.74 22.96
N PRO A 128 14.79 -10.09 23.06
CA PRO A 128 14.95 -8.69 23.47
C PRO A 128 14.29 -7.73 22.45
N PRO A 129 13.76 -6.57 22.91
CA PRO A 129 13.34 -5.50 22.02
C PRO A 129 14.47 -5.20 21.06
N ARG A 130 14.16 -5.20 19.78
CA ARG A 130 15.18 -5.19 18.76
C ARG A 130 14.86 -4.02 17.90
N ALA A 131 15.38 -2.90 18.39
CA ALA A 131 15.19 -1.62 17.81
C ALA A 131 16.63 -1.02 17.55
N GLN A 132 17.28 -0.89 16.34
CA GLN A 132 18.50 -0.08 15.97
C GLN A 132 18.35 1.03 14.87
N PHE A 133 18.26 2.31 15.28
CA PHE A 133 18.19 3.56 14.48
C PHE A 133 18.93 4.55 15.35
N ASP A 134 20.09 4.92 14.85
CA ASP A 134 21.04 5.78 15.53
C ASP A 134 20.53 7.23 15.43
N CYS A 135 19.60 7.56 16.34
CA CYS A 135 18.93 8.86 16.36
C CYS A 135 19.90 10.03 16.48
N TRP A 136 21.08 9.79 17.07
CA TRP A 136 22.13 10.78 17.17
C TRP A 136 22.75 11.09 15.79
N ARG A 137 22.98 10.08 14.94
CA ARG A 137 23.53 10.27 13.59
C ARG A 137 22.56 10.99 12.65
N VAL A 138 21.24 10.83 12.87
CA VAL A 138 20.21 11.60 12.13
C VAL A 138 20.37 13.10 12.35
N LYS A 139 20.62 13.53 13.59
CA LYS A 139 20.82 14.96 13.93
C LYS A 139 22.26 15.43 13.70
N ASN A 140 23.22 14.51 13.65
CA ASN A 140 24.66 14.79 13.60
C ASN A 140 25.34 13.96 12.49
N PRO A 141 24.97 14.16 11.21
CA PRO A 141 25.34 13.26 10.12
C PRO A 141 26.85 13.20 9.88
N VAL A 142 27.55 14.32 10.06
CA VAL A 142 28.99 14.45 9.80
C VAL A 142 29.82 14.74 11.05
N THR A 143 29.17 14.98 12.19
CA THR A 143 29.86 15.33 13.43
C THR A 143 30.69 14.14 13.94
N ARG A 144 31.96 14.41 14.21
CA ARG A 144 32.86 13.47 14.89
C ARG A 144 32.86 13.79 16.38
N GLN A 145 32.15 12.98 17.15
CA GLN A 145 32.12 13.03 18.60
C GLN A 145 32.35 11.61 19.12
N TYR A 146 33.15 11.48 20.16
CA TYR A 146 33.55 10.20 20.74
C TYR A 146 33.06 10.10 22.18
N THR A 147 32.74 8.89 22.62
CA THR A 147 32.29 8.61 23.99
C THR A 147 33.28 7.73 24.74
N TRP A 148 34.25 7.16 24.03
CA TRP A 148 35.36 6.40 24.59
C TRP A 148 36.69 6.88 24.02
N PHE A 149 37.72 6.88 24.87
CA PHE A 149 39.09 7.26 24.53
C PHE A 149 40.07 6.21 25.07
N ASN A 150 41.10 5.89 24.29
CA ASN A 150 42.13 4.94 24.70
C ASN A 150 43.01 5.55 25.80
N ALA A 151 43.10 4.87 26.94
CA ALA A 151 43.90 5.30 28.09
C ALA A 151 45.41 5.35 27.82
N SER A 152 45.88 4.67 26.78
CA SER A 152 47.31 4.62 26.40
C SER A 152 47.80 5.90 25.71
N GLY A 153 46.93 6.88 25.47
CA GLY A 153 47.31 8.21 24.95
C GLY A 153 47.72 8.24 23.47
N ASN A 154 47.49 7.15 22.73
CA ASN A 154 47.86 7.03 21.32
C ASN A 154 46.88 7.71 20.34
N GLY A 155 45.98 8.57 20.84
CA GLY A 155 45.01 9.33 20.05
C GLY A 155 43.82 8.52 19.50
N GLN A 156 43.65 7.25 19.89
CA GLN A 156 42.50 6.46 19.49
C GLN A 156 41.26 6.80 20.32
N SER A 157 40.15 7.08 19.64
CA SER A 157 38.84 7.33 20.25
C SER A 157 37.73 6.71 19.41
N SER A 158 36.62 6.37 20.05
CA SER A 158 35.46 5.73 19.41
C SER A 158 34.16 6.23 20.05
N ARG A 159 33.06 6.20 19.30
CA ARG A 159 31.73 6.40 19.86
C ARG A 159 31.11 5.02 20.05
N LEU A 160 31.09 4.54 21.29
CA LEU A 160 30.67 3.18 21.63
C LEU A 160 29.30 3.14 22.31
N ASP A 161 28.79 4.30 22.73
CA ASP A 161 27.48 4.43 23.33
C ASP A 161 26.47 4.83 22.25
N TYR A 162 25.58 3.90 21.90
CA TYR A 162 24.53 4.07 20.93
C TYR A 162 23.16 4.04 21.61
N TRP A 163 22.21 4.77 21.03
CA TRP A 163 20.80 4.65 21.35
C TRP A 163 20.13 4.00 20.13
N GLU A 164 19.56 2.81 20.30
CA GLU A 164 19.08 1.93 19.22
C GLU A 164 17.53 2.06 18.99
N LEU A 165 17.01 1.93 17.75
CA LEU A 165 15.60 1.92 17.23
C LEU A 165 15.34 1.16 15.84
N GLU A 166 14.72 -0.01 15.67
CA GLU A 166 14.91 -0.97 14.51
C GLU A 166 13.68 -0.83 13.70
N ILE A 167 13.88 -0.86 12.40
CA ILE A 167 12.81 -0.98 11.42
C ILE A 167 13.32 -1.99 10.39
N SER A 168 12.60 -3.09 10.24
CA SER A 168 12.77 -4.02 9.12
C SER A 168 12.18 -3.36 7.86
N SER A 169 13.03 -2.87 6.95
CA SER A 169 12.63 -1.96 5.86
C SER A 169 12.79 -2.50 4.43
N ASP A 170 13.52 -3.60 4.22
CA ASP A 170 14.00 -3.91 2.87
C ASP A 170 12.92 -4.45 1.93
N LEU A 171 12.00 -5.30 2.42
CA LEU A 171 10.82 -5.72 1.65
C LEU A 171 9.74 -4.61 1.59
N LEU A 172 9.78 -3.69 2.55
CA LEU A 172 8.80 -2.61 2.70
C LEU A 172 8.99 -1.54 1.61
N HIS A 173 10.22 -1.22 1.23
CA HIS A 173 10.51 -0.13 0.30
C HIS A 173 10.24 -0.47 -1.18
N GLU A 174 10.39 -1.72 -1.61
CA GLU A 174 10.04 -2.14 -2.98
C GLU A 174 8.51 -2.19 -3.19
N VAL A 175 7.76 -2.61 -2.16
CA VAL A 175 6.30 -2.77 -2.24
C VAL A 175 5.55 -1.46 -1.96
N LEU A 176 6.06 -0.58 -1.10
CA LEU A 176 5.32 0.57 -0.58
C LEU A 176 5.71 1.91 -1.24
N ASN A 177 5.25 2.09 -2.46
CA ASN A 177 4.75 3.41 -2.84
C ASN A 177 3.23 3.29 -2.95
N ILE A 178 2.57 3.33 -1.78
CA ILE A 178 1.11 3.29 -1.61
C ILE A 178 0.62 4.72 -1.38
N SER A 179 -0.26 5.20 -2.25
CA SER A 179 -0.99 6.45 -2.02
C SER A 179 -2.46 6.16 -1.82
N ALA A 180 -3.09 6.85 -0.86
CA ALA A 180 -4.53 6.84 -0.65
C ALA A 180 -5.08 8.23 -0.95
N GLU A 181 -6.09 8.33 -1.81
CA GLU A 181 -6.65 9.62 -2.22
C GLU A 181 -8.18 9.57 -2.24
N CYS A 182 -8.81 10.67 -1.80
CA CYS A 182 -10.24 10.90 -1.91
C CYS A 182 -10.53 11.75 -3.16
N LEU A 183 -11.53 11.38 -3.95
CA LEU A 183 -11.83 12.08 -5.20
C LEU A 183 -12.31 13.53 -5.02
N LEU A 184 -12.87 13.89 -3.85
CA LEU A 184 -13.34 15.25 -3.59
C LEU A 184 -12.20 16.27 -3.66
N ASP A 185 -11.02 15.88 -3.17
CA ASP A 185 -9.84 16.76 -3.15
C ASP A 185 -9.23 16.86 -4.55
N ALA A 186 -9.23 15.76 -5.31
CA ALA A 186 -8.67 15.69 -6.66
C ALA A 186 -9.44 16.51 -7.73
N VAL A 187 -10.76 16.67 -7.57
CA VAL A 187 -11.61 17.41 -8.52
C VAL A 187 -11.72 18.89 -8.13
N ALA A 188 -11.52 19.24 -6.85
CA ALA A 188 -11.53 20.62 -6.38
C ALA A 188 -10.38 21.47 -6.96
N ASP A 189 -9.24 20.85 -7.29
CA ASP A 189 -8.07 21.52 -7.89
C ASP A 189 -8.23 21.89 -9.38
N PHE A 190 -9.38 21.59 -9.99
CA PHE A 190 -9.65 21.82 -11.42
C PHE A 190 -10.74 22.88 -11.70
N HIS A 191 -11.06 23.73 -10.72
CA HIS A 191 -11.94 24.88 -10.89
C HIS A 191 -11.18 26.22 -10.95
#